data_AF-A0AAW0UQB4-F1
#
_entry.id   AF-A0AAW0UQB4-F1
#
_cell.length_a   1.000
_cell.length_b   1.000
_cell.length_c   1.000
_cell.angle_alpha   90.00
_cell.angle_beta   90.00
_cell.angle_gamma   90.00
#
_symmetry.space_group_name_H-M   'P 1'
#
loop_
_entity.id
_entity.type
_entity.pdbx_description
1 polymer ?
#
loop_
_entity_poly.entity_id
_entity_poly.type
_entity_poly.pdbx_seq_one_letter_code
_entity_poly.pdbx_strand_id
1 'polypeptide(L)'
;MSKQPGSTQRAVTHAAVDTLLWQALASVIVPGFTINRVCAASLVVLAKTLPAVPLNTRKWVTTALGLGCIPFIVHPIDTGVHWAMDRSVRKYLDLSEQPQQ
;
A
#
# COMPACT_ATOMS: atom_id res chain seq x y z
N MET A 1 13.95 13.55 -37.10
CA MET A 1 13.39 13.78 -35.75
C MET A 1 14.42 13.34 -34.72
N SER A 2 15.37 14.21 -34.38
CA SER A 2 16.45 13.91 -33.42
C SER A 2 15.87 13.88 -32.01
N LYS A 3 15.84 12.68 -31.38
CA LYS A 3 15.54 12.56 -29.95
C LYS A 3 16.58 13.36 -29.17
N GLN A 4 16.17 14.44 -28.52
CA GLN A 4 17.03 15.15 -27.59
C GLN A 4 17.42 14.21 -26.43
N PRO A 5 18.71 14.02 -26.12
CA PRO A 5 19.16 13.06 -25.10
C PRO A 5 18.62 13.36 -23.68
N GLY A 6 18.14 14.59 -23.44
CA GLY A 6 17.56 15.01 -22.16
C GLY A 6 16.11 14.55 -21.89
N SER A 7 15.30 14.24 -22.91
CA SER A 7 13.89 13.84 -22.68
C SER A 7 13.76 12.40 -22.19
N THR A 8 14.58 11.49 -22.73
CA THR A 8 14.60 10.08 -22.33
C THR A 8 15.04 9.90 -20.88
N GLN A 9 16.07 10.62 -20.42
CA GLN A 9 16.55 10.50 -19.04
C GLN A 9 15.53 10.99 -18.00
N ARG A 10 14.79 12.06 -18.31
CA ARG A 10 13.68 12.52 -17.46
C ARG A 10 12.57 11.50 -17.41
N ALA A 11 12.13 10.97 -18.56
CA ALA A 11 11.10 9.94 -18.62
C ALA A 11 11.46 8.69 -17.80
N VAL A 12 12.71 8.22 -17.91
CA VAL A 12 13.22 7.09 -17.12
C VAL A 12 13.22 7.42 -15.63
N THR A 13 13.67 8.62 -15.24
CA THR A 13 13.68 9.05 -13.84
C THR A 13 12.26 9.11 -13.27
N HIS A 14 11.29 9.63 -14.04
CA HIS A 14 9.90 9.69 -13.63
C HIS A 14 9.28 8.29 -13.44
N ALA A 15 9.49 7.40 -14.40
CA ALA A 15 9.01 6.01 -14.30
C ALA A 15 9.63 5.26 -13.12
N ALA A 16 10.92 5.50 -12.85
CA ALA A 16 11.60 4.91 -11.70
C ALA A 16 11.00 5.40 -10.38
N VAL A 17 10.79 6.70 -10.22
CA VAL A 17 10.17 7.27 -9.01
C VAL A 17 8.74 6.77 -8.83
N ASP A 18 7.95 6.75 -9.91
CA ASP A 18 6.56 6.26 -9.88
C ASP A 18 6.51 4.79 -9.41
N THR A 19 7.33 3.92 -10.02
CA THR A 19 7.37 2.49 -9.66
C THR A 19 7.85 2.26 -8.23
N LEU A 20 8.87 3.00 -7.77
CA LEU A 20 9.39 2.88 -6.41
C LEU A 20 8.35 3.32 -5.37
N LEU A 21 7.63 4.42 -5.63
CA LEU A 21 6.56 4.88 -4.75
C LEU A 21 5.39 3.92 -4.74
N TRP A 22 4.96 3.44 -5.92
CA TRP A 22 3.91 2.45 -6.04
C TRP A 22 4.24 1.19 -5.24
N GLN A 23 5.43 0.63 -5.44
CA GLN A 23 5.86 -0.58 -4.75
C GLN A 23 6.00 -0.38 -3.23
N ALA A 24 6.59 0.73 -2.80
CA ALA A 24 6.74 1.01 -1.37
C ALA A 24 5.38 1.15 -0.68
N LEU A 25 4.43 1.83 -1.32
CA LEU A 25 3.09 2.04 -0.77
C LEU A 25 2.24 0.76 -0.82
N ALA A 26 2.16 0.12 -1.99
CA ALA A 26 1.31 -1.04 -2.23
C ALA A 26 1.78 -2.28 -1.46
N SER A 27 3.08 -2.49 -1.31
CA SER A 27 3.63 -3.73 -0.76
C SER A 27 4.09 -3.62 0.70
N VAL A 28 4.57 -2.44 1.15
CA VAL A 28 5.22 -2.31 2.46
C VAL A 28 4.43 -1.44 3.42
N ILE A 29 4.20 -0.18 3.07
CA ILE A 29 3.69 0.83 4.01
C ILE A 29 2.23 0.54 4.36
N VAL A 30 1.36 0.43 3.35
CA VAL A 30 -0.09 0.34 3.59
C VAL A 30 -0.50 -1.04 4.12
N PRO A 31 -0.01 -2.18 3.58
CA PRO A 31 -0.31 -3.49 4.16
C PRO A 31 0.26 -3.64 5.58
N GLY A 32 1.50 -3.20 5.82
CA GLY A 32 2.15 -3.29 7.13
C GLY A 32 1.41 -2.50 8.20
N PHE A 33 0.98 -1.27 7.88
CA PHE A 33 0.18 -0.46 8.80
C PHE A 33 -1.19 -1.08 9.07
N THR A 34 -1.87 -1.56 8.02
CA THR A 34 -3.22 -2.12 8.13
C THR A 34 -3.23 -3.39 8.97
N ILE A 35 -2.32 -4.34 8.72
CA ILE A 35 -2.21 -5.58 9.50
C ILE A 35 -1.89 -5.26 10.97
N ASN A 36 -0.99 -4.32 11.24
CA ASN A 36 -0.69 -3.90 12.61
C ASN A 36 -1.92 -3.32 13.33
N ARG A 37 -2.72 -2.49 12.63
CA ARG A 37 -3.99 -1.98 13.17
C ARG A 37 -5.01 -3.09 13.40
N VAL A 38 -5.15 -4.05 12.48
CA VAL A 38 -6.04 -5.21 12.64
C VAL A 38 -5.62 -6.05 13.84
N CYS A 39 -4.33 -6.34 14.00
CA CYS A 39 -3.82 -7.11 15.13
C CYS A 39 -4.05 -6.39 16.47
N ALA A 40 -3.74 -5.08 16.52
CA ALA A 40 -3.97 -4.28 17.73
C ALA A 40 -5.46 -4.20 18.10
N ALA A 41 -6.32 -3.94 17.10
CA ALA A 41 -7.77 -3.91 17.30
C ALA A 41 -8.30 -5.27 17.77
N SER A 42 -7.84 -6.36 17.14
CA SER A 42 -8.23 -7.72 17.50
C SER A 42 -7.84 -8.05 18.94
N LEU A 43 -6.62 -7.74 19.38
CA LEU A 43 -6.20 -7.94 20.77
C LEU A 43 -7.03 -7.12 21.76
N VAL A 44 -7.29 -5.85 21.46
CA VAL A 44 -8.06 -4.97 22.35
C VAL A 44 -9.51 -5.43 22.44
N VAL A 45 -10.14 -5.76 21.32
CA VAL A 45 -11.51 -6.28 21.28
C VAL A 45 -11.58 -7.60 22.03
N LEU A 46 -10.67 -8.54 21.76
CA LEU A 46 -10.67 -9.86 22.37
C LEU A 46 -10.38 -9.83 23.87
N ALA A 47 -9.54 -8.88 24.33
CA ALA A 47 -9.32 -8.64 25.75
C ALA A 47 -10.57 -8.09 26.46
N LYS A 48 -11.39 -7.28 25.76
CA LYS A 48 -12.63 -6.71 26.29
C LYS A 48 -13.81 -7.67 26.24
N THR A 49 -13.95 -8.44 25.16
CA THR A 49 -15.10 -9.33 24.95
C THR A 49 -14.92 -10.69 25.60
N LEU A 50 -13.69 -11.22 25.66
CA LEU A 50 -13.38 -12.53 26.20
C LEU A 50 -12.28 -12.47 27.29
N PRO A 51 -12.50 -11.75 28.41
CA PRO A 51 -11.52 -11.54 29.47
C PRO A 51 -11.07 -12.83 30.17
N ALA A 52 -11.84 -13.91 30.09
CA ALA A 52 -11.50 -15.23 30.64
C ALA A 52 -10.56 -16.07 29.75
N VAL A 53 -10.39 -15.71 28.47
CA VAL A 53 -9.55 -16.48 27.54
C VAL A 53 -8.06 -16.23 27.80
N PRO A 54 -7.20 -17.25 27.90
CA PRO A 54 -5.75 -17.09 28.10
C PRO A 54 -5.09 -16.22 27.02
N LEU A 55 -4.07 -15.45 27.42
CA LEU A 55 -3.34 -14.53 26.53
C LEU A 55 -2.74 -15.24 25.30
N ASN A 56 -2.29 -16.49 25.44
CA ASN A 56 -1.72 -17.25 24.33
C ASN A 56 -2.77 -17.53 23.25
N THR A 57 -3.98 -17.95 23.64
CA THR A 57 -5.09 -18.16 22.70
C THR A 57 -5.48 -16.86 22.02
N ARG A 58 -5.49 -15.73 22.75
CA ARG A 58 -5.79 -14.41 22.16
C ARG A 58 -4.78 -13.98 21.10
N LYS A 59 -3.50 -14.27 21.32
CA LYS A 59 -2.43 -14.00 20.34
C LYS A 59 -2.61 -14.86 19.09
N TRP A 60 -2.87 -16.16 19.24
CA TRP A 60 -3.13 -17.05 18.10
C TRP A 60 -4.35 -16.63 17.27
N VAL A 61 -5.45 -16.25 17.92
CA VAL A 61 -6.64 -15.73 17.24
C VAL A 61 -6.32 -14.42 16.51
N THR A 62 -5.58 -13.52 17.15
CA THR A 62 -5.13 -12.26 16.53
C THR A 62 -4.29 -12.52 15.28
N THR A 63 -3.34 -13.46 15.35
CA THR A 63 -2.50 -13.85 14.20
C THR A 63 -3.34 -14.45 13.08
N ALA A 64 -4.30 -15.32 13.40
CA ALA A 64 -5.21 -15.90 12.41
C ALA A 64 -6.06 -14.81 11.72
N LEU A 65 -6.54 -13.81 12.48
CA LEU A 65 -7.26 -12.66 11.93
C LEU A 65 -6.35 -11.78 11.05
N GLY A 66 -5.11 -11.53 11.50
CA GLY A 66 -4.11 -10.78 10.74
C GLY A 66 -3.73 -11.46 9.42
N LEU A 67 -3.61 -12.79 9.40
CA LEU A 67 -3.36 -13.55 8.16
C LEU A 67 -4.62 -13.61 7.27
N GLY A 68 -5.79 -13.82 7.88
CA GLY A 68 -7.06 -13.90 7.16
C GLY A 68 -7.52 -12.57 6.55
N CYS A 69 -7.05 -11.43 7.07
CA CYS A 69 -7.40 -10.12 6.52
C CYS A 69 -6.64 -9.76 5.23
N ILE A 70 -5.49 -10.40 4.95
CA ILE A 70 -4.66 -10.15 3.75
C ILE A 70 -5.50 -10.16 2.44
N PRO A 71 -6.29 -11.19 2.10
CA PRO A 71 -7.07 -11.22 0.85
C PRO A 71 -8.08 -10.07 0.72
N PHE A 72 -8.54 -9.50 1.83
CA PHE A 72 -9.51 -8.39 1.82
C PHE A 72 -8.85 -7.02 1.66
N ILE A 73 -7.57 -6.92 2.00
CA ILE A 73 -6.86 -5.65 2.04
C ILE A 73 -6.09 -5.40 0.73
N VAL A 74 -5.61 -6.44 0.04
CA VAL A 74 -4.74 -6.30 -1.15
C VAL A 74 -5.40 -5.46 -2.25
N HIS A 75 -6.62 -5.79 -2.67
CA HIS A 75 -7.28 -5.11 -3.79
C HIS A 75 -7.65 -3.63 -3.52
N PRO A 76 -8.21 -3.26 -2.34
CA PRO A 76 -8.48 -1.86 -2.03
C PRO A 76 -7.19 -1.05 -1.79
N ILE A 77 -6.11 -1.66 -1.28
CA ILE A 77 -4.82 -0.98 -1.19
C ILE A 77 -4.30 -0.65 -2.59
N ASP A 78 -4.26 -1.63 -3.49
CA ASP A 78 -3.76 -1.42 -4.84
C ASP A 78 -4.51 -0.29 -5.55
N THR A 79 -5.84 -0.32 -5.50
CA THR A 79 -6.70 0.74 -6.06
C THR A 79 -6.49 2.09 -5.38
N GLY A 80 -6.31 2.12 -4.06
CA GLY A 80 -6.10 3.34 -3.29
C GLY A 80 -4.74 3.98 -3.55
N VAL A 81 -3.67 3.17 -3.66
CA VAL A 81 -2.33 3.65 -4.00
C VAL A 81 -2.31 4.18 -5.43
N HIS A 82 -2.92 3.47 -6.38
CA HIS A 82 -3.08 3.96 -7.74
C HIS A 82 -3.82 5.30 -7.79
N TRP A 83 -4.96 5.41 -7.10
CA TRP A 83 -5.71 6.67 -7.01
C TRP A 83 -4.90 7.80 -6.35
N ALA A 84 -4.15 7.50 -5.29
CA ALA A 84 -3.32 8.47 -4.61
C ALA A 84 -2.18 8.98 -5.51
N MET A 85 -1.54 8.09 -6.26
CA MET A 85 -0.49 8.44 -7.22
C MET A 85 -1.02 9.23 -8.41
N ASP A 86 -2.20 8.87 -8.92
CA ASP A 86 -2.91 9.63 -9.96
C ASP A 86 -3.20 11.07 -9.52
N ARG A 87 -3.55 11.26 -8.24
CA ARG A 87 -3.95 12.56 -7.71
C ARG A 87 -2.80 13.41 -7.18
N SER A 88 -1.66 12.81 -6.89
CA SER A 88 -0.46 13.49 -6.36
C SER A 88 0.64 13.58 -7.42
N VAL A 89 1.35 12.47 -7.67
CA VAL A 89 2.53 12.39 -8.52
C VAL A 89 2.20 12.83 -9.94
N ARG A 90 1.16 12.28 -10.57
CA ARG A 90 0.85 12.60 -11.98
C ARG A 90 0.39 14.04 -12.19
N LYS A 91 -0.25 14.64 -11.18
CA LYS A 91 -0.71 16.03 -11.23
C LYS A 91 0.39 17.05 -10.98
N TYR A 92 1.36 16.75 -10.10
CA TYR A 92 2.48 17.65 -9.79
C TYR A 92 3.61 17.60 -10.81
N LEU A 93 3.69 16.52 -11.60
CA LEU A 93 4.77 16.28 -12.55
C LEU A 93 4.43 16.70 -13.99
N ASP A 94 3.23 17.25 -14.22
CA ASP A 94 2.70 17.65 -15.53
C ASP A 94 2.86 16.57 -16.62
N LEU A 95 2.53 15.32 -16.26
CA LEU A 95 2.52 14.17 -17.19
C LEU A 95 1.32 14.19 -18.15
N SER A 96 0.68 15.35 -18.35
CA SER A 96 -0.47 15.54 -19.24
C SER A 96 -0.11 15.38 -20.73
N GLU A 97 1.18 15.36 -21.09
CA GLU A 97 1.63 15.17 -22.47
C GLU A 97 2.83 14.23 -22.62
N GLN A 98 2.66 12.91 -22.41
CA GLN A 98 3.47 11.95 -23.17
C GLN A 98 2.52 10.90 -23.76
N PRO A 99 2.34 10.87 -25.10
CA PRO A 99 1.48 9.90 -25.74
C PRO A 99 2.05 8.51 -25.49
N GLN A 100 1.25 7.69 -24.84
CA GLN A 100 1.47 6.26 -24.69
C GLN A 100 1.59 5.67 -26.10
N GLN A 101 2.81 5.27 -26.50
CA GLN A 101 3.04 4.44 -27.68
C GLN A 101 2.75 2.98 -27.34
#